data_AF-A0A7Y3ADP0-F1
#
_entry.id   AF-A0A7Y3ADP0-F1
#
_cell.length_a   1.000
_cell.length_b   1.000
_cell.length_c   1.000
_cell.angle_alpha   90.00
_cell.angle_beta   90.00
_cell.angle_gamma   90.00
#
_symmetry.space_group_name_H-M   'P 1'
#
loop_
_entity.id
_entity.type
_entity.pdbx_description
1 polymer ?
#
loop_
_entity_poly.entity_id
_entity_poly.type
_entity_poly.pdbx_seq_one_letter_code
_entity_poly.pdbx_strand_id
1 'polypeptide(L)'
;MKILTNSELKKQLGDYTAPAGLYHKTKSMPFLGTVTCNMSELEAGEWTEVILDYEIGASGMADGAWVKATFKFYSDWALFQTSDPSGANYVSAEYQAGPCVKGQSPATVQSLKVRFDQKGHERPFQKAIIVDTIDGYLKPGDHIIIRMGDRRFGGPGTRSQTFVEKNFKFRCYVDPLGTSRFCTIPGD
;
A
#
# COMPACT_ATOMS: atom_id res chain seq x y z
N MET A 1 -15.80 16.73 -7.83
CA MET A 1 -16.28 17.45 -6.63
C MET A 1 -15.73 18.88 -6.68
N LYS A 2 -16.49 19.91 -6.29
CA LYS A 2 -16.00 21.30 -6.26
C LYS A 2 -14.95 21.46 -5.14
N ILE A 3 -13.79 22.04 -5.47
CA ILE A 3 -12.78 22.46 -4.47
C ILE A 3 -13.11 23.90 -4.06
N LEU A 4 -13.30 24.12 -2.76
CA LEU A 4 -13.61 25.43 -2.20
C LEU A 4 -12.35 26.23 -1.92
N THR A 5 -12.39 27.53 -2.19
CA THR A 5 -11.37 28.48 -1.76
C THR A 5 -11.37 28.63 -0.23
N ASN A 6 -10.28 29.17 0.35
CA ASN A 6 -10.21 29.44 1.79
C ASN A 6 -11.34 30.37 2.29
N SER A 7 -11.78 31.34 1.47
CA SER A 7 -12.89 32.23 1.84
C SER A 7 -14.23 31.49 1.85
N GLU A 8 -14.46 30.59 0.88
CA GLU A 8 -15.66 29.76 0.85
C GLU A 8 -15.68 28.78 2.04
N LEU A 9 -14.53 28.17 2.37
CA LEU A 9 -14.39 27.30 3.55
C LEU A 9 -14.71 28.06 4.84
N LYS A 10 -14.12 29.24 5.04
CA LYS A 10 -14.39 30.06 6.24
C LYS A 10 -15.86 30.46 6.33
N LYS A 11 -16.48 30.84 5.20
CA LYS A 11 -17.92 31.16 5.16
C LYS A 11 -18.78 29.95 5.54
N GLN A 12 -18.39 28.74 5.15
CA GLN A 12 -19.16 27.53 5.40
C GLN A 12 -18.94 26.93 6.80
N LEU A 13 -17.70 26.94 7.29
CA LEU A 13 -17.28 26.27 8.53
C LEU A 13 -17.22 27.21 9.73
N GLY A 14 -17.23 28.53 9.51
CA GLY A 14 -16.99 29.52 10.57
C GLY A 14 -15.51 29.57 10.97
N ASP A 15 -15.26 29.78 12.25
CA ASP A 15 -13.91 29.71 12.81
C ASP A 15 -13.53 28.25 13.06
N TYR A 16 -12.45 27.79 12.43
CA TYR A 16 -11.94 26.42 12.56
C TYR A 16 -10.42 26.42 12.58
N THR A 17 -9.85 25.37 13.19
CA THR A 17 -8.41 25.12 13.21
C THR A 17 -8.11 23.89 12.38
N ALA A 18 -7.29 24.04 11.34
CA ALA A 18 -6.78 22.93 10.55
C ALA A 18 -5.39 23.27 10.00
N PRO A 19 -4.55 22.27 9.68
CA PRO A 19 -3.29 22.52 9.02
C PRO A 19 -3.48 23.26 7.70
N ALA A 20 -2.65 24.28 7.47
CA ALA A 20 -2.79 25.17 6.34
C ALA A 20 -2.56 24.42 5.02
N GLY A 21 -3.52 24.52 4.10
CA GLY A 21 -3.47 23.85 2.79
C GLY A 21 -3.89 22.38 2.78
N LEU A 22 -4.15 21.75 3.95
CA LEU A 22 -4.48 20.33 4.02
C LEU A 22 -5.74 19.98 3.21
N TYR A 23 -6.78 20.79 3.30
CA TYR A 23 -8.02 20.58 2.55
C TYR A 23 -7.78 20.49 1.04
N HIS A 24 -7.00 21.42 0.48
CA HIS A 24 -6.74 21.45 -0.95
C HIS A 24 -5.89 20.24 -1.36
N LYS A 25 -4.86 19.90 -0.57
CA LYS A 25 -4.02 18.71 -0.77
C LYS A 25 -4.87 17.45 -0.82
N THR A 26 -5.67 17.17 0.21
CA THR A 26 -6.44 15.93 0.28
C THR A 26 -7.57 15.89 -0.75
N LYS A 27 -8.16 17.04 -1.11
CA LYS A 27 -9.18 17.10 -2.18
C LYS A 27 -8.63 16.84 -3.58
N SER A 28 -7.34 17.06 -3.83
CA SER A 28 -6.70 16.74 -5.11
C SER A 28 -6.18 15.30 -5.19
N MET A 29 -6.21 14.54 -4.09
CA MET A 29 -5.69 13.18 -4.03
C MET A 29 -6.79 12.12 -4.27
N PRO A 30 -6.44 10.96 -4.83
CA PRO A 30 -7.30 9.78 -4.79
C PRO A 30 -7.67 9.42 -3.35
N PHE A 31 -8.94 9.07 -3.13
CA PHE A 31 -9.45 8.87 -1.77
C PHE A 31 -8.73 7.73 -1.04
N LEU A 32 -8.55 6.60 -1.73
CA LEU A 32 -7.90 5.39 -1.21
C LEU A 32 -6.44 5.26 -1.64
N GLY A 33 -5.87 6.31 -2.25
CA GLY A 33 -4.48 6.31 -2.68
C GLY A 33 -4.27 5.66 -4.04
N THR A 34 -3.01 5.36 -4.32
CA THR A 34 -2.54 4.80 -5.60
C THR A 34 -1.40 3.83 -5.36
N VAL A 35 -1.34 2.78 -6.16
CA VAL A 35 -0.21 1.83 -6.16
C VAL A 35 0.55 1.96 -7.47
N THR A 36 1.86 1.97 -7.39
CA THR A 36 2.75 1.82 -8.54
C THR A 36 3.63 0.59 -8.37
N CYS A 37 4.08 0.02 -9.49
CA CYS A 37 5.00 -1.10 -9.52
C CYS A 37 6.29 -0.67 -10.22
N ASN A 38 7.45 -1.07 -9.70
CA ASN A 38 8.73 -0.79 -10.35
C ASN A 38 8.92 -1.51 -11.68
N MET A 39 8.06 -2.48 -12.01
CA MET A 39 8.15 -3.30 -13.21
C MET A 39 6.80 -3.41 -13.93
N SER A 40 6.87 -3.44 -15.26
CA SER A 40 5.72 -3.63 -16.15
C SER A 40 5.73 -4.98 -16.88
N GLU A 41 6.85 -5.69 -16.84
CA GLU A 41 7.05 -6.99 -17.49
C GLU A 41 8.04 -7.84 -16.69
N LEU A 42 7.95 -9.17 -16.89
CA LEU A 42 8.76 -10.19 -16.23
C LEU A 42 8.98 -11.37 -17.18
N GLU A 43 10.15 -11.99 -17.11
CA GLU A 43 10.43 -13.28 -17.72
C GLU A 43 9.86 -14.41 -16.85
N ALA A 44 9.23 -15.39 -17.50
CA ALA A 44 8.61 -16.51 -16.81
C ALA A 44 9.67 -17.35 -16.07
N GLY A 45 9.51 -17.50 -14.76
CA GLY A 45 10.41 -18.27 -13.89
C GLY A 45 11.67 -17.52 -13.44
N GLU A 46 11.83 -16.24 -13.79
CA GLU A 46 12.98 -15.45 -13.35
C GLU A 46 13.01 -15.24 -11.83
N TRP A 47 14.20 -14.97 -11.31
CA TRP A 47 14.40 -14.52 -9.94
C TRP A 47 14.56 -13.01 -9.92
N THR A 48 13.68 -12.32 -9.20
CA THR A 48 13.62 -10.86 -9.24
C THR A 48 13.17 -10.26 -7.89
N GLU A 49 13.17 -8.93 -7.81
CA GLU A 49 12.56 -8.18 -6.71
C GLU A 49 11.46 -7.28 -7.30
N VAL A 50 10.23 -7.47 -6.85
CA VAL A 50 9.09 -6.63 -7.24
C VAL A 50 8.77 -5.67 -6.10
N ILE A 51 8.67 -4.38 -6.41
CA ILE A 51 8.39 -3.31 -5.45
C ILE A 51 7.04 -2.71 -5.80
N LEU A 52 6.11 -2.77 -4.85
CA LEU A 52 4.86 -2.03 -4.90
C LEU A 52 4.96 -0.83 -3.97
N ASP A 53 4.81 0.36 -4.53
CA ASP A 53 4.75 1.61 -3.77
C ASP A 53 3.29 2.06 -3.65
N TYR A 54 2.75 1.95 -2.44
CA TYR A 54 1.42 2.43 -2.10
C TYR A 54 1.48 3.81 -1.45
N GLU A 55 1.05 4.83 -2.19
CA GLU A 55 0.84 6.18 -1.67
C GLU A 55 -0.52 6.26 -0.95
N ILE A 56 -0.48 6.61 0.33
CA ILE A 56 -1.66 6.73 1.19
C ILE A 56 -2.57 7.85 0.67
N GLY A 57 -3.84 7.49 0.42
CA GLY A 57 -4.84 8.40 -0.10
C GLY A 57 -5.31 9.49 0.86
N ALA A 58 -6.25 10.30 0.37
CA ALA A 58 -6.89 11.37 1.13
C ALA A 58 -7.56 10.89 2.43
N SER A 59 -7.95 9.61 2.52
CA SER A 59 -8.53 9.02 3.73
C SER A 59 -7.54 8.92 4.90
N GLY A 60 -6.23 8.89 4.62
CA GLY A 60 -5.24 8.40 5.58
C GLY A 60 -5.43 6.91 5.87
N MET A 61 -4.66 6.39 6.83
CA MET A 61 -4.85 5.06 7.41
C MET A 61 -4.79 5.14 8.93
N ALA A 62 -5.83 4.64 9.59
CA ALA A 62 -5.92 4.58 11.05
C ALA A 62 -5.04 3.48 11.65
N ASP A 63 -4.95 3.46 12.98
CA ASP A 63 -4.41 2.30 13.69
C ASP A 63 -5.26 1.05 13.44
N GLY A 64 -4.60 -0.10 13.28
CA GLY A 64 -5.25 -1.35 12.85
C GLY A 64 -5.73 -1.37 11.40
N ALA A 65 -5.49 -0.31 10.62
CA ALA A 65 -5.70 -0.33 9.18
C ALA A 65 -4.69 -1.25 8.48
N TRP A 66 -5.05 -1.72 7.30
CA TRP A 66 -4.27 -2.73 6.60
C TRP A 66 -4.49 -2.67 5.09
N VAL A 67 -3.42 -2.98 4.37
CA VAL A 67 -3.39 -3.03 2.89
C VAL A 67 -3.04 -4.45 2.45
N LYS A 68 -3.60 -4.87 1.32
CA LYS A 68 -3.35 -6.16 0.69
C LYS A 68 -2.87 -5.97 -0.74
N ALA A 69 -1.77 -6.61 -1.10
CA ALA A 69 -1.39 -6.84 -2.48
C ALA A 69 -1.71 -8.30 -2.83
N THR A 70 -2.57 -8.51 -3.81
CA THR A 70 -3.12 -9.83 -4.13
C THR A 70 -2.86 -10.22 -5.58
N PHE A 71 -2.71 -11.51 -5.83
CA PHE A 71 -2.53 -12.04 -7.18
C PHE A 71 -3.29 -13.36 -7.34
N LYS A 72 -3.43 -13.79 -8.60
CA LYS A 72 -4.28 -14.90 -8.99
C LYS A 72 -3.87 -16.20 -8.29
N PHE A 73 -4.85 -16.94 -7.78
CA PHE A 73 -4.61 -18.18 -7.03
C PHE A 73 -3.90 -19.26 -7.85
N TYR A 74 -4.12 -19.29 -9.17
CA TYR A 74 -3.58 -20.29 -10.09
C TYR A 74 -2.15 -19.99 -10.57
N SER A 75 -1.54 -18.91 -10.09
CA SER A 75 -0.13 -18.65 -10.31
C SER A 75 0.73 -19.64 -9.52
N ASP A 76 1.79 -20.17 -10.14
CA ASP A 76 2.81 -20.99 -9.47
C ASP A 76 3.98 -20.13 -8.95
N TRP A 77 3.78 -18.80 -8.86
CA TRP A 77 4.69 -17.90 -8.15
C TRP A 77 5.00 -18.47 -6.78
N ALA A 78 6.29 -18.47 -6.44
CA ALA A 78 6.79 -19.05 -5.21
C ALA A 78 6.12 -18.44 -3.96
N LEU A 79 6.00 -19.24 -2.91
CA LEU A 79 5.33 -18.79 -1.68
C LEU A 79 6.23 -17.81 -0.92
N PHE A 80 5.67 -16.66 -0.56
CA PHE A 80 6.38 -15.66 0.23
C PHE A 80 6.52 -16.09 1.69
N GLN A 81 7.59 -15.61 2.33
CA GLN A 81 7.88 -15.83 3.74
C GLN A 81 8.37 -14.52 4.40
N THR A 82 8.23 -14.41 5.71
CA THR A 82 8.59 -13.20 6.48
C THR A 82 9.55 -13.49 7.64
N SER A 83 10.17 -14.66 7.66
CA SER A 83 10.96 -15.18 8.79
C SER A 83 12.47 -15.14 8.57
N ASP A 84 12.95 -15.32 7.33
CA ASP A 84 14.37 -15.31 6.98
C ASP A 84 14.66 -14.20 5.96
N PRO A 85 15.19 -13.04 6.40
CA PRO A 85 15.50 -11.94 5.50
C PRO A 85 16.48 -12.29 4.39
N SER A 86 17.43 -13.20 4.65
CA SER A 86 18.44 -13.63 3.68
C SER A 86 17.96 -14.75 2.75
N GLY A 87 16.78 -15.31 3.02
CA GLY A 87 16.20 -16.42 2.28
C GLY A 87 15.49 -16.00 1.00
N ALA A 88 15.20 -16.99 0.16
CA ALA A 88 14.33 -16.81 -1.01
C ALA A 88 12.91 -16.39 -0.59
N ASN A 89 12.25 -15.62 -1.45
CA ASN A 89 10.86 -15.17 -1.32
C ASN A 89 10.58 -14.40 -0.02
N TYR A 90 11.60 -13.79 0.57
CA TYR A 90 11.40 -12.90 1.71
C TYR A 90 10.58 -11.68 1.27
N VAL A 91 9.50 -11.39 1.99
CA VAL A 91 8.67 -10.20 1.76
C VAL A 91 8.78 -9.26 2.95
N SER A 92 8.98 -7.99 2.67
CA SER A 92 9.06 -6.92 3.67
C SER A 92 8.18 -5.74 3.27
N ALA A 93 7.91 -4.86 4.23
CA ALA A 93 7.28 -3.58 3.98
C ALA A 93 7.96 -2.51 4.82
N GLU A 94 8.14 -1.32 4.25
CA GLU A 94 8.69 -0.17 4.95
C GLU A 94 7.79 1.05 4.79
N TYR A 95 7.72 1.84 5.85
CA TYR A 95 7.05 3.13 5.86
C TYR A 95 8.02 4.22 5.40
N GLN A 96 7.57 5.09 4.49
CA GLN A 96 8.28 6.31 4.11
C GLN A 96 7.40 7.53 4.33
N ALA A 97 7.92 8.49 5.10
CA ALA A 97 7.20 9.69 5.47
C ALA A 97 7.13 10.68 4.29
N GLY A 98 5.92 11.06 3.90
CA GLY A 98 5.70 12.19 3.01
C GLY A 98 5.83 13.54 3.74
N PRO A 99 5.88 14.68 3.02
CA PRO A 99 5.95 15.99 3.64
C PRO A 99 4.67 16.34 4.41
N CYS A 100 4.84 16.92 5.61
CA CYS A 100 3.75 17.57 6.34
C CYS A 100 3.42 18.93 5.72
N VAL A 101 2.13 19.27 5.70
CA VAL A 101 1.74 20.68 5.48
C VAL A 101 1.93 21.48 6.78
N LYS A 102 1.95 22.81 6.69
CA LYS A 102 2.17 23.67 7.86
C LYS A 102 1.08 23.45 8.92
N GLY A 103 1.51 23.08 10.13
CA GLY A 103 0.62 22.78 11.26
C GLY A 103 0.10 21.34 11.32
N GLN A 104 0.56 20.44 10.44
CA GLN A 104 0.24 19.02 10.49
C GLN A 104 1.31 18.25 11.28
N SER A 105 0.88 17.34 12.15
CA SER A 105 1.77 16.39 12.83
C SER A 105 2.27 15.29 11.87
N PRO A 106 3.48 14.73 12.10
CA PRO A 106 3.89 13.52 11.41
C PRO A 106 2.99 12.34 11.77
N ALA A 107 2.99 11.33 10.91
CA ALA A 107 2.41 10.02 11.21
C ALA A 107 3.10 9.39 12.43
N THR A 108 2.36 8.55 13.15
CA THR A 108 2.81 7.99 14.43
C THR A 108 2.91 6.47 14.42
N VAL A 109 2.71 5.83 13.27
CA VAL A 109 2.87 4.38 13.11
C VAL A 109 4.20 3.90 13.69
N GLN A 110 4.16 2.91 14.57
CA GLN A 110 5.37 2.34 15.18
C GLN A 110 5.98 1.23 14.33
N SER A 111 5.15 0.40 13.70
CA SER A 111 5.63 -0.68 12.85
C SER A 111 4.60 -1.13 11.81
N LEU A 112 5.10 -1.84 10.80
CA LEU A 112 4.28 -2.55 9.83
C LEU A 112 4.46 -4.05 10.04
N LYS A 113 3.35 -4.78 10.17
CA LYS A 113 3.38 -6.24 10.26
C LYS A 113 3.05 -6.84 8.90
N VAL A 114 3.98 -7.62 8.35
CA VAL A 114 3.80 -8.29 7.06
C VAL A 114 3.44 -9.75 7.28
N ARG A 115 2.49 -10.26 6.49
CA ARG A 115 2.16 -11.69 6.41
C ARG A 115 1.77 -12.08 4.98
N PHE A 116 1.93 -13.35 4.66
CA PHE A 116 1.46 -13.93 3.40
C PHE A 116 0.40 -14.99 3.68
N ASP A 117 -0.73 -14.90 2.98
CA ASP A 117 -1.80 -15.88 3.06
C ASP A 117 -2.22 -16.32 1.65
N GLN A 118 -2.25 -17.63 1.41
CA GLN A 118 -2.68 -18.20 0.14
C GLN A 118 -4.19 -18.06 -0.09
N LYS A 119 -4.98 -17.84 0.97
CA LYS A 119 -6.43 -17.64 0.94
C LYS A 119 -6.84 -16.31 1.61
N GLY A 120 -6.00 -15.29 1.51
CA GLY A 120 -6.20 -14.02 2.20
C GLY A 120 -7.24 -13.07 1.58
N HIS A 121 -7.78 -13.41 0.40
CA HIS A 121 -8.81 -12.62 -0.29
C HIS A 121 -9.70 -13.48 -1.22
N GLU A 122 -10.69 -12.84 -1.85
CA GLU A 122 -11.68 -13.53 -2.70
C GLU A 122 -11.09 -14.00 -4.04
N ARG A 123 -11.73 -15.01 -4.65
CA ARG A 123 -11.34 -15.47 -5.99
C ARG A 123 -11.68 -14.38 -7.03
N PRO A 124 -10.82 -14.19 -8.06
CA PRO A 124 -9.65 -15.00 -8.39
C PRO A 124 -8.34 -14.59 -7.67
N PHE A 125 -8.31 -13.49 -6.93
CA PHE A 125 -7.11 -12.89 -6.33
C PHE A 125 -6.89 -13.34 -4.87
N GLN A 126 -6.69 -14.65 -4.64
CA GLN A 126 -6.67 -15.18 -3.27
C GLN A 126 -5.33 -15.06 -2.54
N LYS A 127 -4.20 -15.18 -3.27
CA LYS A 127 -2.87 -15.11 -2.67
C LYS A 127 -2.59 -13.66 -2.31
N ALA A 128 -2.36 -13.37 -1.04
CA ALA A 128 -2.32 -12.03 -0.50
C ALA A 128 -1.08 -11.81 0.36
N ILE A 129 -0.30 -10.80 0.01
CA ILE A 129 0.62 -10.15 0.94
C ILE A 129 -0.20 -9.11 1.68
N ILE A 130 -0.16 -9.15 3.00
CA ILE A 130 -0.97 -8.32 3.89
C ILE A 130 -0.01 -7.53 4.77
N VAL A 131 -0.23 -6.21 4.85
CA VAL A 131 0.54 -5.30 5.68
C VAL A 131 -0.41 -4.61 6.65
N ASP A 132 -0.27 -4.91 7.94
CA ASP A 132 -1.02 -4.27 9.02
C ASP A 132 -0.24 -3.07 9.57
N THR A 133 -0.94 -1.97 9.81
CA THR A 133 -0.45 -0.80 10.56
C THR A 133 -0.58 -1.08 12.04
N ILE A 134 0.52 -0.95 12.79
CA ILE A 134 0.55 -1.23 14.22
C ILE A 134 0.93 0.03 14.99
N ASP A 135 0.04 0.41 15.91
CA ASP A 135 0.23 1.46 16.91
C ASP A 135 0.49 2.82 16.26
N GLY A 136 -0.59 3.52 15.91
CA GLY A 136 -0.56 4.84 15.29
C GLY A 136 -1.22 4.89 13.91
N TYR A 137 -1.07 6.03 13.24
CA TYR A 137 -1.72 6.29 11.95
C TYR A 137 -0.72 6.71 10.87
N LEU A 138 -1.09 6.55 9.61
CA LEU A 138 -0.39 7.12 8.45
C LEU A 138 -1.24 8.24 7.83
N LYS A 139 -0.57 9.29 7.33
CA LYS A 139 -1.24 10.48 6.81
C LYS A 139 -1.27 10.49 5.27
N PRO A 140 -2.17 11.28 4.65
CA PRO A 140 -2.21 11.41 3.20
C PRO A 140 -0.87 11.81 2.58
N GLY A 141 -0.42 11.03 1.60
CA GLY A 141 0.85 11.17 0.89
C GLY A 141 2.05 10.53 1.59
N ASP A 142 1.84 9.78 2.67
CA ASP A 142 2.83 8.80 3.13
C ASP A 142 2.89 7.60 2.18
N HIS A 143 3.94 6.80 2.28
CA HIS A 143 4.12 5.62 1.45
C HIS A 143 4.33 4.36 2.29
N ILE A 144 3.73 3.25 1.84
CA ILE A 144 4.08 1.89 2.26
C ILE A 144 4.74 1.21 1.05
N ILE A 145 6.03 0.90 1.17
CA ILE A 145 6.79 0.22 0.12
C ILE A 145 6.84 -1.27 0.44
N ILE A 146 6.16 -2.08 -0.37
CA ILE A 146 6.13 -3.54 -0.24
C ILE A 146 7.17 -4.14 -1.19
N ARG A 147 8.11 -4.90 -0.65
CA ARG A 147 9.18 -5.55 -1.43
C ARG A 147 8.96 -7.06 -1.43
N MET A 148 8.63 -7.60 -2.60
CA MET A 148 8.48 -9.03 -2.85
C MET A 148 9.80 -9.61 -3.32
N GLY A 149 10.41 -10.45 -2.49
CA GLY A 149 11.78 -10.91 -2.71
C GLY A 149 12.79 -9.83 -2.34
N ASP A 150 12.71 -9.26 -1.15
CA ASP A 150 13.58 -8.16 -0.71
C ASP A 150 15.06 -8.59 -0.72
N ARG A 151 15.84 -7.98 -1.63
CA ARG A 151 17.24 -8.36 -1.88
C ARG A 151 18.23 -7.65 -0.97
N ARG A 152 17.78 -6.67 -0.17
CA ARG A 152 18.68 -5.84 0.67
C ARG A 152 19.42 -6.64 1.74
N PHE A 153 18.94 -7.83 2.06
CA PHE A 153 19.53 -8.74 3.04
C PHE A 153 20.34 -9.89 2.40
N GLY A 154 20.63 -9.81 1.10
CA GLY A 154 21.48 -10.78 0.39
C GLY A 154 20.75 -11.99 -0.20
N GLY A 155 19.41 -12.05 -0.07
CA GLY A 155 18.60 -13.12 -0.65
C GLY A 155 18.50 -13.04 -2.19
N PRO A 156 18.11 -14.14 -2.86
CA PRO A 156 18.03 -14.19 -4.32
C PRO A 156 16.82 -13.45 -4.91
N GLY A 157 15.90 -12.98 -4.06
CA GLY A 157 14.62 -12.41 -4.46
C GLY A 157 13.48 -13.44 -4.47
N THR A 158 12.49 -13.24 -5.33
CA THR A 158 11.36 -14.14 -5.52
C THR A 158 11.34 -14.73 -6.93
N ARG A 159 10.88 -15.97 -7.07
CA ARG A 159 10.72 -16.61 -8.37
C ARG A 159 9.34 -16.31 -8.94
N SER A 160 9.30 -15.64 -10.09
CA SER A 160 8.08 -15.38 -10.83
C SER A 160 7.41 -16.69 -11.29
N GLN A 161 6.16 -16.60 -11.75
CA GLN A 161 5.44 -17.76 -12.29
C GLN A 161 6.11 -18.31 -13.56
N THR A 162 6.02 -19.61 -13.79
CA THR A 162 6.75 -20.31 -14.88
C THR A 162 6.04 -20.27 -16.23
N PHE A 163 4.91 -19.58 -16.32
CA PHE A 163 4.14 -19.43 -17.55
C PHE A 163 3.81 -17.96 -17.83
N VAL A 164 3.75 -17.63 -19.11
CA VAL A 164 3.46 -16.27 -19.57
C VAL A 164 1.97 -15.96 -19.37
N GLU A 165 1.69 -14.79 -18.80
CA GLU A 165 0.35 -14.24 -18.70
C GLU A 165 0.35 -12.78 -19.15
N LYS A 166 -0.36 -12.48 -20.24
CA LYS A 166 -0.38 -11.14 -20.85
C LYS A 166 -0.90 -10.03 -19.92
N ASN A 167 -1.80 -10.37 -18.99
CA ASN A 167 -2.49 -9.41 -18.11
C ASN A 167 -2.36 -9.83 -16.64
N PHE A 168 -1.20 -10.33 -16.24
CA PHE A 168 -0.91 -10.52 -14.83
C PHE A 168 -1.03 -9.18 -14.12
N LYS A 169 -1.68 -9.17 -12.96
CA LYS A 169 -1.87 -7.95 -12.17
C LYS A 169 -1.81 -8.25 -10.69
N PHE A 170 -1.24 -7.34 -9.94
CA PHE A 170 -1.43 -7.27 -8.51
C PHE A 170 -2.67 -6.41 -8.24
N ARG A 171 -3.72 -7.00 -7.69
CA ARG A 171 -4.87 -6.24 -7.22
C ARG A 171 -4.62 -5.77 -5.79
N CYS A 172 -4.73 -4.47 -5.57
CA CYS A 172 -4.44 -3.88 -4.27
C CYS A 172 -5.71 -3.39 -3.59
N TYR A 173 -5.82 -3.66 -2.29
CA TYR A 173 -6.99 -3.33 -1.50
C TYR A 173 -6.56 -2.71 -0.18
N VAL A 174 -7.33 -1.75 0.29
CA VAL A 174 -7.10 -1.12 1.59
C VAL A 174 -8.37 -1.12 2.42
N ASP A 175 -8.20 -1.36 3.72
CA ASP A 175 -9.17 -1.05 4.75
C ASP A 175 -8.56 0.06 5.62
N PRO A 176 -8.84 1.34 5.31
CA PRO A 176 -8.16 2.46 5.93
C PRO A 176 -8.59 2.70 7.39
N LEU A 177 -9.64 1.99 7.85
CA LEU A 177 -10.24 2.17 9.17
C LEU A 177 -10.13 0.94 10.09
N GLY A 178 -9.51 -0.16 9.63
CA GLY A 178 -9.35 -1.38 10.42
C GLY A 178 -10.67 -2.14 10.70
N THR A 179 -11.65 -2.02 9.81
CA THR A 179 -12.99 -2.61 9.95
C THR A 179 -13.15 -4.01 9.34
N SER A 180 -12.08 -4.55 8.75
CA SER A 180 -12.07 -5.70 7.86
C SER A 180 -12.91 -5.56 6.58
N ARG A 181 -13.32 -4.34 6.21
CA ARG A 181 -13.97 -4.05 4.93
C ARG A 181 -12.99 -3.42 3.97
N PHE A 182 -12.63 -4.18 2.95
CA PHE A 182 -11.65 -3.78 1.95
C PHE A 182 -12.30 -3.08 0.77
N CYS A 183 -11.65 -2.03 0.32
CA CYS A 183 -11.96 -1.35 -0.93
C CYS A 183 -10.78 -1.48 -1.89
N THR A 184 -11.05 -1.64 -3.18
CA THR A 184 -10.02 -1.65 -4.21
C THR A 184 -9.34 -0.29 -4.29
N ILE A 185 -8.01 -0.28 -4.31
CA ILE A 185 -7.24 0.92 -4.58
C ILE A 185 -7.31 1.17 -6.10
N PRO A 186 -7.77 2.36 -6.55
CA PRO A 186 -7.95 2.63 -7.97
C PRO A 186 -6.61 2.71 -8.71
N GLY A 187 -6.59 2.25 -9.96
CA GLY A 187 -5.42 2.32 -10.84
C GLY A 187 -4.47 1.13 -10.74
N ASP A 188 -4.88 0.07 -10.04
CA ASP A 188 -4.17 -1.21 -9.94
C ASP A 188 -4.24 -2.12 -11.19
#